data_AF-A0A3M1Q3G2-F1
#
_entry.id   AF-A0A3M1Q3G2-F1
#
_cell.length_a   1.000
_cell.length_b   1.000
_cell.length_c   1.000
_cell.angle_alpha   90.00
_cell.angle_beta   90.00
_cell.angle_gamma   90.00
#
_symmetry.space_group_name_H-M   'P 1'
#
loop_
_entity.id
_entity.type
_entity.pdbx_description
1 polymer ?
#
loop_
_entity_poly.entity_id
_entity_poly.type
_entity_poly.pdbx_seq_one_letter_code
_entity_poly.pdbx_strand_id
1 'polypeptide(L)' 'MMAGARYHVLGLMCGTSHDGVDAALLATDGERDITVLARRVMPFSPAMRRVLA' A
#
# COMPACT_ATOMS: atom_id res chain seq x y z
N MET A 1 -16.25 -24.74 11.97
CA MET A 1 -15.70 -23.52 11.35
C MET A 1 -14.25 -23.43 11.75
N MET A 2 -13.31 -23.70 10.84
CA MET A 2 -11.91 -23.39 11.09
C MET A 2 -11.80 -21.87 11.14
N ALA A 3 -11.19 -21.30 12.17
CA ALA A 3 -10.92 -19.87 12.21
C ALA A 3 -10.10 -19.53 10.95
N GLY A 4 -10.73 -18.84 9.99
CA GLY A 4 -10.08 -18.48 8.73
C GLY A 4 -8.79 -17.73 9.02
N ALA A 5 -7.69 -18.12 8.38
CA ALA A 5 -6.41 -17.46 8.57
C ALA A 5 -6.57 -15.96 8.25
N ARG A 6 -6.19 -15.09 9.19
CA ARG A 6 -6.21 -13.65 9.00
C ARG A 6 -4.82 -13.19 8.57
N TYR A 7 -4.73 -12.64 7.37
CA TYR A 7 -3.48 -12.16 6.78
C TYR A 7 -3.27 -10.68 7.08
N HIS A 8 -2.01 -10.31 7.30
CA HIS A 8 -1.57 -8.92 7.24
C HIS A 8 -0.79 -8.73 5.95
N VAL A 9 -1.23 -7.81 5.11
CA VAL A 9 -0.64 -7.56 3.79
C VAL A 9 -0.20 -6.11 3.67
N LEU A 10 0.95 -5.88 3.05
CA LEU A 10 1.47 -4.55 2.74
C LEU A 10 1.32 -4.31 1.24
N GLY A 11 0.43 -3.41 0.86
CA GLY A 11 0.31 -2.91 -0.51
C GLY A 11 1.26 -1.74 -0.73
N LEU A 12 2.00 -1.77 -1.83
CA LEU A 12 2.85 -0.66 -2.30
C LEU A 12 2.43 -0.28 -3.71
N MET A 13 2.25 1.01 -3.96
CA MET A 13 1.88 1.53 -5.28
C MET A 13 2.72 2.76 -5.64
N CYS A 14 3.21 2.80 -6.87
CA CYS A 14 3.86 3.96 -7.47
C CYS A 14 3.12 4.29 -8.77
N GLY A 15 2.32 5.35 -8.75
CA GLY A 15 1.59 5.81 -9.93
C GLY A 15 2.51 6.49 -10.96
N THR A 16 2.02 6.60 -12.20
CA THR A 16 2.72 7.30 -13.29
C THR A 16 2.75 8.82 -13.14
N SER A 17 2.04 9.37 -12.15
CA SER A 17 2.13 10.80 -11.80
C SER A 17 3.42 11.18 -11.07
N HIS A 18 4.21 10.19 -10.65
CA HIS A 18 5.47 10.37 -9.91
C HIS A 18 5.31 11.20 -8.62
N ASP A 19 4.17 11.06 -7.94
CA ASP A 19 3.93 11.83 -6.72
C ASP A 19 4.63 11.28 -5.48
N GLY A 20 4.93 9.98 -5.50
CA GLY A 20 5.54 9.25 -4.41
C GLY A 20 5.20 7.77 -4.46
N VAL A 21 5.45 7.11 -3.33
CA VAL A 21 5.01 5.73 -3.09
C VAL A 21 3.92 5.74 -2.02
N ASP A 22 2.78 5.15 -2.37
CA ASP A 22 1.71 4.86 -1.42
C ASP A 22 1.98 3.50 -0.76
N ALA A 23 1.76 3.44 0.55
CA ALA A 23 1.84 2.22 1.34
C ALA A 23 0.56 2.04 2.16
N ALA A 24 0.00 0.83 2.13
CA ALA A 24 -1.17 0.46 2.94
C ALA A 24 -0.95 -0.88 3.64
N LEU A 25 -1.16 -0.92 4.96
CA LEU A 25 -1.22 -2.15 5.73
C LEU A 25 -2.68 -2.56 5.88
N LEU A 26 -3.02 -3.76 5.41
CA LEU A 26 -4.39 -4.29 5.45
C LEU A 26 -4.42 -5.58 6.28
N ALA A 27 -5.55 -5.81 6.95
CA ALA A 27 -5.94 -7.13 7.45
C ALA A 27 -7.01 -7.72 6.53
N THR A 28 -6.87 -9.00 6.15
CA THR A 28 -7.85 -9.67 5.28
C THR A 28 -7.97 -11.16 5.58
N ASP A 29 -9.12 -11.74 5.25
CA ASP A 29 -9.31 -13.20 5.20
C ASP A 29 -8.82 -13.82 3.88
N GLY A 30 -8.39 -13.00 2.93
CA GLY A 30 -7.92 -13.42 1.61
C GLY A 30 -9.04 -13.56 0.56
N GLU A 31 -10.29 -13.30 0.90
CA GLU A 31 -11.42 -13.40 -0.05
C GLU A 31 -12.29 -12.14 -0.11
N ARG A 32 -12.88 -11.72 1.00
CA ARG A 32 -13.91 -10.67 1.01
C ARG A 32 -13.73 -9.65 2.12
N ASP A 33 -13.24 -10.07 3.28
CA ASP A 33 -13.06 -9.15 4.40
C ASP A 33 -11.73 -8.41 4.24
N ILE A 34 -11.81 -7.08 4.17
CA ILE A 34 -10.63 -6.20 4.10
C ILE A 34 -10.79 -5.06 5.10
N THR A 35 -9.78 -4.87 5.94
CA THR A 35 -9.70 -3.75 6.88
C THR A 35 -8.38 -3.01 6.65
N VAL A 36 -8.45 -1.70 6.40
CA VAL A 36 -7.25 -0.85 6.35
C VAL A 36 -6.79 -0.56 7.78
N LEU A 37 -5.59 -1.02 8.13
CA LEU A 37 -5.00 -0.77 9.45
C LEU A 37 -4.16 0.50 9.48
N ALA A 38 -3.40 0.76 8.42
CA ALA A 38 -2.59 1.96 8.29
C ALA A 38 -2.41 2.35 6.82
N ARG A 39 -2.18 3.64 6.58
CA ARG A 39 -1.83 4.19 5.27
C ARG A 39 -0.72 5.22 5.43
N ARG A 40 0.17 5.32 4.45
CA ARG A 40 1.20 6.35 4.38
C ARG A 40 1.55 6.67 2.94
N VAL A 41 1.88 7.93 2.69
CA VAL A 41 2.47 8.38 1.42
C VAL A 41 3.91 8.81 1.70
N MET A 42 4.85 8.30 0.91
CA MET A 42 6.22 8.79 0.88
C MET A 42 6.39 9.65 -0.38
N PRO A 43 6.35 10.99 -0.25
CA PRO A 43 6.47 11.85 -1.42
C PRO A 43 7.88 11.75 -2.00
N PHE A 44 7.97 11.74 -3.33
CA PHE A 44 9.27 11.86 -3.99
C PHE A 44 9.82 13.26 -3.81
N SER A 45 11.12 13.33 -3.52
CA SER A 45 11.83 14.61 -3.50
C SER A 45 11.86 15.23 -4.90
N PRO A 46 12.05 16.55 -5.02
CA PRO A 46 12.19 17.21 -6.32
C PRO A 46 13.32 16.62 -7.19
N ALA A 47 14.41 16.15 -6.57
CA ALA A 47 15.50 15.49 -7.29
C ALA A 47 15.08 14.13 -7.87
N MET A 48 14.35 13.32 -7.10
CA MET A 48 13.83 12.04 -7.57
C MET A 48 12.83 12.23 -8.71
N ARG A 49 11.91 13.19 -8.60
CA ARG A 49 10.94 13.49 -9.66
C ARG A 49 11.60 13.82 -11.00
N ARG A 50 12.74 14.52 -11.00
CA ARG A 50 13.50 14.83 -12.23
C ARG A 50 14.13 13.61 -12.90
N VAL A 51 14.41 12.54 -12.15
CA VAL A 51 14.99 11.31 -12.68
C VAL A 51 13.92 10.35 -13.20
N LEU A 52 12.73 10.40 -12.59
CA LEU A 52 11.64 9.46 -12.87
C LEU A 52 10.67 9.95 -13.95
N ALA A 53 10.56 11.26 -14.17
CA ALA A 53 9.75 11.88 -15.22
C ALA A 53 10.42 11.77 -16.61
#